data_AF-A0A958NPR5-F1
#
_entry.id   AF-A0A958NPR5-F1
#
_cell.length_a   1.000
_cell.length_b   1.000
_cell.length_c   1.000
_cell.angle_alpha   90.00
_cell.angle_beta   90.00
_cell.angle_gamma   90.00
#
_symmetry.space_group_name_H-M   'P 1'
#
loop_
_entity.id
_entity.type
_entity.pdbx_description
1 polymer ?
#
loop_
_entity_poly.entity_id
_entity_poly.type
_entity_poly.pdbx_seq_one_letter_code
_entity_poly.pdbx_strand_id
1 'polypeptide(L)'
;MELTGKYVTILVVEPWDWGQRRLNGVVETETADNKIIVRCSKRITGNKFRSHLIQLSPRYEGDNFVSLSKNKTVTVGGALIRERTGELDYVFIGTVKIGLV
;
A
#
# COMPACT_ATOMS: atom_id res chain seq x y z
N MET A 1 3.13 -1.12 -16.63
CA MET A 1 4.41 -0.80 -15.96
C MET A 1 4.78 -2.03 -15.13
N GLU A 2 6.03 -2.20 -14.71
CA GLU A 2 6.40 -3.37 -13.88
C GLU A 2 6.89 -2.85 -12.52
N LEU A 3 5.92 -2.55 -11.65
CA LEU A 3 6.14 -2.31 -10.22
C LEU A 3 6.26 -3.62 -9.45
N THR A 4 5.70 -4.71 -9.96
CA THR A 4 5.85 -6.05 -9.39
C THR A 4 7.31 -6.35 -9.07
N GLY A 5 7.56 -6.86 -7.86
CA GLY A 5 8.90 -7.13 -7.34
C GLY A 5 9.63 -5.92 -6.75
N LYS A 6 9.15 -4.68 -6.96
CA LYS A 6 9.79 -3.50 -6.38
C LYS A 6 9.49 -3.36 -4.89
N TYR A 7 10.52 -2.95 -4.16
CA TYR A 7 10.39 -2.56 -2.77
C TYR A 7 9.78 -1.16 -2.66
N VAL A 8 8.81 -1.01 -1.75
CA VAL A 8 8.12 0.25 -1.49
C VAL A 8 8.17 0.59 0.00
N THR A 9 8.26 1.89 0.26
CA THR A 9 8.05 2.45 1.60
C THR A 9 6.73 3.22 1.58
N ILE A 10 5.87 2.92 2.55
CA ILE A 10 4.59 3.59 2.78
C ILE A 10 4.73 4.38 4.09
N LEU A 11 4.46 5.68 4.03
CA LEU A 11 4.39 6.56 5.19
C LEU A 11 2.92 6.82 5.50
N VAL A 12 2.46 6.34 6.64
CA VAL A 12 1.08 6.51 7.09
C VAL A 12 0.91 7.92 7.67
N VAL A 13 -0.12 8.60 7.17
CA VAL A 13 -0.49 9.96 7.57
C VAL A 13 -1.72 9.93 8.47
N GLU A 14 -2.70 9.07 8.15
CA GLU A 14 -3.90 8.86 8.95
C GLU A 14 -4.18 7.36 9.14
N PRO A 15 -4.63 6.92 10.32
CA PRO A 15 -4.85 7.75 11.50
C PRO A 15 -3.53 8.17 12.17
N TRP A 16 -3.50 9.36 12.75
CA TRP A 16 -2.25 10.01 13.22
C TRP A 16 -1.65 9.34 14.45
N ASP A 17 -2.48 8.64 15.24
CA ASP A 17 -2.14 7.83 16.40
C ASP A 17 -1.75 6.39 16.03
N TRP A 18 -1.72 6.04 14.74
CA TRP A 18 -1.33 4.71 14.33
C TRP A 18 0.15 4.47 14.62
N GLY A 19 0.43 3.55 15.54
CA GLY A 19 1.80 3.24 15.97
C GLY A 19 2.73 2.73 14.86
N GLN A 20 2.18 2.35 13.69
CA GLN A 20 2.93 1.88 12.52
C GLN A 20 3.01 2.96 11.43
N ARG A 21 3.64 4.10 11.74
CA ARG A 21 3.75 5.24 10.82
C ARG A 21 4.55 4.95 9.54
N ARG A 22 5.36 3.89 9.53
CA ARG A 22 6.13 3.46 8.37
C ARG A 22 5.94 1.96 8.14
N LEU A 23 5.53 1.62 6.93
CA LEU A 23 5.44 0.26 6.45
C LEU A 23 6.41 0.09 5.29
N ASN A 24 7.02 -1.08 5.19
CA ASN A 24 7.79 -1.44 4.00
C ASN A 24 7.38 -2.82 3.50
N GLY A 25 7.44 -3.00 2.19
CA GLY A 25 7.00 -4.24 1.55
C GLY A 25 7.40 -4.30 0.09
N VAL A 26 7.02 -5.41 -0.56
CA VAL A 26 7.26 -5.66 -1.97
C VAL A 26 5.92 -5.67 -2.70
N VAL A 27 5.86 -5.03 -3.87
CA VAL A 27 4.67 -5.09 -4.73
C VAL A 27 4.56 -6.50 -5.31
N GLU A 28 3.45 -7.20 -5.02
CA GLU A 28 3.19 -8.54 -5.56
C GLU A 28 2.48 -8.48 -6.91
N THR A 29 1.60 -7.51 -7.09
CA THR A 29 0.76 -7.44 -8.28
C THR A 29 0.27 -6.01 -8.50
N GLU A 30 0.24 -5.61 -9.77
CA GLU A 30 -0.52 -4.47 -10.27
C GLU A 30 -1.86 -4.97 -10.80
N THR A 31 -2.96 -4.33 -10.39
CA THR A 31 -4.29 -4.65 -10.91
C THR A 31 -4.65 -3.72 -12.07
N ALA A 32 -5.61 -4.13 -12.91
CA ALA A 32 -6.10 -3.32 -14.02
C ALA A 32 -6.74 -2.00 -13.57
N ASP A 33 -7.25 -1.92 -12.34
CA ASP A 33 -7.96 -0.76 -11.80
C ASP A 33 -7.04 0.29 -11.17
N ASN A 34 -5.76 0.38 -11.59
CA ASN A 34 -4.78 1.30 -11.01
C ASN A 34 -4.64 1.10 -9.48
N LYS A 35 -4.60 -0.17 -9.04
CA LYS A 35 -4.31 -0.57 -7.65
C LYS A 35 -3.06 -1.43 -7.63
N ILE A 36 -2.37 -1.45 -6.49
CA ILE A 36 -1.26 -2.38 -6.27
C ILE A 36 -1.46 -3.16 -4.99
N ILE A 37 -1.04 -4.42 -5.00
CA ILE A 37 -1.00 -5.27 -3.82
C ILE A 37 0.44 -5.31 -3.33
N VAL A 38 0.63 -4.99 -2.05
CA VAL A 38 1.93 -4.95 -1.38
C VAL A 38 1.94 -5.99 -0.27
N ARG A 39 2.94 -6.88 -0.28
CA ARG A 39 3.25 -7.73 0.87
C ARG A 39 4.20 -6.99 1.81
N CYS A 40 3.68 -6.59 2.96
CA CYS A 40 4.42 -5.94 4.02
C CYS A 40 5.33 -6.91 4.78
N SER A 41 6.54 -6.44 5.08
CA SER A 41 7.55 -7.14 5.87
C SER A 41 7.09 -7.51 7.28
N LYS A 42 6.15 -6.73 7.85
CA LYS A 42 5.52 -6.98 9.14
C LYS A 42 4.02 -7.19 8.96
N ARG A 43 3.44 -8.00 9.84
CA ARG A 43 2.00 -8.20 9.88
C ARG A 43 1.34 -6.95 10.46
N ILE A 44 0.29 -6.49 9.81
CA ILE A 44 -0.43 -5.28 10.18
C ILE A 44 -1.76 -5.70 10.80
N THR A 45 -2.14 -5.00 11.86
CA THR A 45 -3.43 -5.18 12.53
C THR A 45 -4.38 -4.12 12.03
N GLY A 46 -5.45 -4.55 11.35
CA GLY A 46 -6.56 -3.69 11.00
C GLY A 46 -7.67 -3.76 12.04
N ASN A 47 -8.82 -3.21 11.69
CA ASN A 47 -10.01 -3.16 12.55
C ASN A 47 -10.68 -4.53 12.69
N LYS A 48 -10.62 -5.36 11.63
CA LYS A 48 -11.32 -6.64 11.54
C LYS A 48 -10.37 -7.84 11.62
N PHE A 49 -9.16 -7.71 11.06
CA PHE A 49 -8.22 -8.83 10.98
C PHE A 49 -6.77 -8.37 10.84
N ARG A 50 -5.85 -9.34 10.85
CA ARG A 50 -4.41 -9.13 10.66
C ARG A 50 -3.93 -9.73 9.34
N SER A 51 -3.17 -8.97 8.57
CA SER A 51 -2.64 -9.43 7.27
C SER A 51 -1.24 -8.89 7.00
N HIS A 52 -0.52 -9.57 6.10
CA HIS A 52 0.68 -9.04 5.47
C HIS A 52 0.37 -8.32 4.15
N LEU A 53 -0.83 -8.52 3.59
CA LEU A 53 -1.22 -7.95 2.32
C LEU A 53 -1.99 -6.66 2.50
N ILE A 54 -1.57 -5.64 1.77
CA ILE A 54 -2.28 -4.37 1.60
C ILE A 54 -2.57 -4.14 0.14
N GLN A 55 -3.80 -3.77 -0.16
CA GLN A 55 -4.15 -3.08 -1.39
C GLN A 55 -3.94 -1.58 -1.21
N LEU A 56 -3.19 -0.97 -2.12
CA LEU A 56 -3.06 0.48 -2.24
C LEU A 56 -3.83 0.97 -3.46
N SER A 57 -4.59 2.05 -3.28
CA SER A 57 -5.26 2.78 -4.35
C SER A 57 -4.94 4.27 -4.24
N PRO A 58 -4.68 4.99 -5.35
CA PRO A 58 -4.50 6.43 -5.31
C PRO A 58 -5.71 7.12 -4.67
N ARG A 59 -5.44 8.13 -3.84
CA ARG A 59 -6.49 8.82 -3.08
C ARG A 59 -7.25 9.84 -3.93
N TYR A 60 -6.57 10.48 -4.88
CA TYR A 60 -7.09 11.55 -5.70
C TYR A 60 -7.34 11.07 -7.13
N GLU A 61 -8.37 11.63 -7.75
CA GLU A 61 -8.69 11.36 -9.15
C GLU A 61 -7.57 11.90 -10.06
N GLY A 62 -7.17 11.09 -11.05
CA GLY A 62 -6.05 11.41 -11.95
C GLY A 62 -4.68 10.95 -11.45
N ASP A 63 -4.51 10.66 -10.16
CA ASP A 63 -3.28 10.06 -9.65
C ASP A 63 -3.15 8.61 -10.10
N ASN A 64 -1.92 8.22 -10.43
CA ASN A 64 -1.60 6.86 -10.80
C ASN A 64 -0.21 6.48 -10.33
N PHE A 65 0.02 5.17 -10.29
CA PHE A 65 1.30 4.63 -9.85
C PHE A 65 2.42 4.79 -10.88
N VAL A 66 2.15 5.29 -12.09
CA VAL A 66 3.21 5.58 -13.09
C VAL A 66 4.21 6.59 -12.52
N SER A 67 3.74 7.53 -11.71
CA SER A 67 4.58 8.54 -11.04
C SER A 67 5.65 7.94 -10.11
N LEU A 68 5.43 6.73 -9.56
CA LEU A 68 6.43 6.05 -8.71
C LEU A 68 7.72 5.73 -9.48
N SER A 69 7.62 5.45 -10.79
CA SER A 69 8.81 5.20 -11.64
C SER A 69 9.70 6.44 -11.82
N LYS A 70 9.16 7.63 -11.56
CA LYS A 70 9.87 8.91 -11.65
C LYS A 70 10.38 9.39 -10.28
N ASN A 71 10.55 8.48 -9.32
CA ASN A 71 10.92 8.78 -7.93
C ASN A 71 9.97 9.76 -7.21
N LYS A 72 8.71 9.84 -7.65
CA LYS A 72 7.68 10.63 -6.97
C LYS A 72 6.95 9.79 -5.93
N THR A 73 6.25 10.48 -5.03
CA THR A 73 5.32 9.88 -4.06
C THR A 73 3.89 9.92 -4.60
N VAL A 74 3.07 8.93 -4.25
CA VAL A 74 1.61 8.92 -4.51
C VAL A 74 0.87 8.88 -3.19
N THR A 75 -0.14 9.73 -3.02
CA THR A 75 -1.05 9.65 -1.87
C THR A 75 -2.04 8.51 -2.10
N VAL A 76 -2.14 7.60 -1.14
CA VAL A 76 -2.89 6.34 -1.26
C VAL A 76 -3.78 6.10 -0.05
N GLY A 77 -4.92 5.45 -0.30
CA GLY A 77 -5.64 4.69 0.71
C GLY A 77 -5.10 3.27 0.78
N GLY A 78 -5.00 2.72 1.99
CA GLY A 78 -4.55 1.35 2.24
C GLY A 78 -5.64 0.49 2.88
N ALA A 79 -5.88 -0.69 2.32
CA ALA A 79 -6.76 -1.70 2.88
C ALA A 79 -6.03 -3.04 3.05
N LEU A 80 -6.14 -3.67 4.22
CA LEU A 80 -5.68 -5.05 4.39
C LEU A 80 -6.53 -5.99 3.56
N ILE A 81 -5.89 -7.03 3.01
CA ILE A 81 -6.54 -8.10 2.26
C ILE A 81 -6.50 -9.38 3.09
N ARG A 82 -7.66 -10.03 3.28
CA ARG A 82 -7.69 -11.39 3.84
C ARG A 82 -7.40 -12.40 2.73
N GLU A 83 -6.23 -13.02 2.75
CA GLU A 83 -5.76 -13.94 1.70
C GLU A 83 -6.77 -15.02 1.28
N ARG A 84 -7.53 -15.59 2.23
CA ARG A 84 -8.49 -16.66 1.93
C ARG A 84 -9.79 -16.21 1.26
N THR A 85 -10.21 -14.97 1.50
CA THR A 85 -11.57 -14.52 1.12
C THR A 85 -11.57 -13.28 0.24
N GLY A 86 -10.44 -12.58 0.10
CA GLY A 86 -10.38 -11.27 -0.54
C GLY A 86 -11.06 -10.14 0.24
N GLU A 87 -11.53 -10.40 1.47
CA GLU A 87 -12.16 -9.37 2.31
C GLU A 87 -11.19 -8.20 2.54
N LEU A 88 -11.71 -6.98 2.45
CA LEU A 88 -10.96 -5.75 2.66
C LEU A 88 -11.26 -5.12 4.03
N ASP A 89 -10.22 -4.58 4.65
CA ASP A 89 -10.28 -3.78 5.87
C ASP A 89 -9.46 -2.51 5.71
N TYR A 90 -10.13 -1.37 5.52
CA TYR A 90 -9.49 -0.07 5.28
C TYR A 90 -8.83 0.44 6.56
N VAL A 91 -7.53 0.73 6.49
CA VAL A 91 -6.69 0.94 7.68
C VAL A 91 -5.95 2.27 7.70
N PHE A 92 -5.64 2.88 6.54
CA PHE A 92 -4.92 4.15 6.54
C PHE A 92 -5.07 4.98 5.26
N ILE A 93 -4.68 6.25 5.39
CA ILE A 93 -4.26 7.12 4.28
C ILE A 93 -2.77 7.41 4.47
N GLY A 94 -2.00 7.39 3.38
CA GLY A 94 -0.56 7.56 3.44
C GLY A 94 0.04 7.99 2.12
N THR A 95 1.37 8.06 2.07
CA THR A 95 2.13 8.27 0.85
C THR A 95 3.01 7.06 0.57
N VAL A 96 3.05 6.61 -0.68
CA VAL A 96 3.92 5.52 -1.11
C VAL A 96 5.00 6.03 -2.05
N LYS A 97 6.21 5.49 -1.92
CA LYS A 97 7.34 5.70 -2.82
C LYS A 97 8.10 4.40 -3.05
N ILE A 98 8.85 4.32 -4.14
CA ILE A 98 9.86 3.28 -4.31
C ILE A 98 10.91 3.43 -3.20
N GLY A 99 11.17 2.34 -2.47
CA GLY A 99 12.21 2.29 -1.45
C GLY A 99 13.56 1.96 -2.10
N LEU A 100 14.64 2.50 -1.54
CA LEU A 100 15.98 1.96 -1.77
C LEU A 100 16.11 0.69 -0.90
N VAL A 101 16.58 -0.40 -1.50
CA VAL A 101 16.81 -1.70 -0.85
C VAL A 101 17.94 -1.57 0.16
#